data_AF-A0A9P9AL02-F1
#
_entry.id   AF-A0A9P9AL02-F1
#
_cell.length_a   1.000
_cell.length_b   1.000
_cell.length_c   1.000
_cell.angle_alpha   90.00
_cell.angle_beta   90.00
_cell.angle_gamma   90.00
#
_symmetry.space_group_name_H-M   'P 1'
#
loop_
_entity.id
_entity.type
_entity.pdbx_description
1 polymer ?
#
loop_
_entity_poly.entity_id
_entity_poly.type
_entity_poly.pdbx_seq_one_letter_code
_entity_poly.pdbx_strand_id
1 'polypeptide(L)'
;MPIPRNNIRKHAPSSLRKLSPQAWRTLRRRALERQTPLERQIARGRPDTELNWCGKPSCPPEKFIYETPMHYFTDKIISKNGLSVITYHRDFVKSMVENVFPDLIDFTPKAAKLKAILSYVDSPPIRTAFWRCRSWCFDNRYKLTRKDLHHKLMEAKPIFDDLMFGPKTDERILKAHNYISPLTKRAINGFKDVALQFLIRAELWRRHETCRSAAWTMGTPEQVAQFQTALLCNYWYMWWDGCFREMNPYFDGSWDRIWDQWLDEYPVSERHDAGDDDGRVLIVRQELEATEEELFEHVGYLGGLGQVNDVHKPVRDRPARR
;
A
#
# COMPACT_ATOMS: atom_id res chain seq x y z
N MET A 1 20.94 -35.42 11.14
CA MET A 1 21.05 -35.40 12.62
C MET A 1 19.76 -34.85 13.21
N PRO A 2 19.10 -35.54 14.15
CA PRO A 2 17.83 -35.09 14.71
C PRO A 2 18.02 -34.01 15.78
N ILE A 3 17.28 -32.91 15.67
CA ILE A 3 17.26 -31.80 16.63
C ILE A 3 16.63 -32.29 17.95
N PRO A 4 17.26 -32.08 19.13
CA PRO A 4 16.74 -32.58 20.40
C PRO A 4 15.42 -31.91 20.79
N ARG A 5 14.42 -32.72 21.15
CA ARG A 5 13.04 -32.35 21.52
C ARG A 5 12.88 -31.42 22.75
N ASN A 6 13.95 -30.95 23.37
CA ASN A 6 13.91 -30.32 24.70
C ASN A 6 14.26 -28.82 24.78
N ASN A 7 14.63 -28.16 23.69
CA ASN A 7 15.09 -26.76 23.78
C ASN A 7 13.99 -25.68 23.71
N ILE A 8 12.75 -26.02 23.32
CA ILE A 8 11.66 -25.03 23.19
C ILE A 8 11.10 -24.59 24.56
N ARG A 9 11.28 -25.39 25.62
CA ARG A 9 10.76 -25.08 26.97
C ARG A 9 11.47 -23.91 27.67
N LYS A 10 12.72 -23.61 27.32
CA LYS A 10 13.53 -22.62 28.06
C LYS A 10 13.18 -21.16 27.74
N HIS A 11 12.58 -20.89 26.58
CA HIS A 11 12.30 -19.53 26.09
C HIS A 11 10.81 -19.16 26.08
N ALA A 12 9.91 -20.02 26.58
CA ALA A 12 8.48 -19.70 26.64
C ALA A 12 8.16 -18.74 27.83
N PRO A 13 7.30 -17.72 27.62
CA PRO A 13 6.75 -16.87 28.67
C PRO A 13 6.30 -17.65 29.91
N SER A 14 6.45 -17.07 31.11
CA SER A 14 6.20 -17.73 32.40
C SER A 14 4.78 -18.32 32.54
N SER A 15 3.80 -17.78 31.81
CA SER A 15 2.41 -18.26 31.74
C SER A 15 2.22 -19.58 30.97
N LEU A 16 3.14 -19.93 30.04
CA LEU A 16 3.07 -21.14 29.23
C LEU A 16 3.75 -22.37 29.88
N ARG A 17 4.50 -22.16 30.97
CA ARG A 17 5.21 -23.24 31.69
C ARG A 17 4.28 -24.15 32.51
N LYS A 18 3.01 -23.74 32.74
CA LYS A 18 2.00 -24.52 33.49
C LYS A 18 1.01 -25.29 32.62
N LEU A 19 1.23 -25.35 31.31
CA LEU A 19 0.30 -26.05 30.40
C LEU A 19 0.52 -27.57 30.46
N SER A 20 -0.58 -28.33 30.54
CA SER A 20 -0.54 -29.79 30.43
C SER A 20 0.00 -30.22 29.05
N PRO A 21 0.56 -31.42 28.91
CA PRO A 21 1.02 -31.93 27.62
C PRO A 21 -0.09 -31.95 26.55
N GLN A 22 -1.35 -32.18 26.94
CA GLN A 22 -2.50 -32.08 26.04
C GLN A 22 -2.77 -30.63 25.61
N ALA A 23 -2.72 -29.66 26.52
CA ALA A 23 -2.87 -28.25 26.18
C ALA A 23 -1.78 -27.77 25.21
N TRP A 24 -0.54 -28.21 25.40
CA TRP A 24 0.56 -27.97 24.46
C TRP A 24 0.30 -28.56 23.07
N ARG A 25 -0.20 -29.80 22.99
CA ARG A 25 -0.54 -30.44 21.71
C ARG A 25 -1.68 -29.70 21.00
N THR A 26 -2.72 -29.30 21.74
CA THR A 26 -3.85 -28.54 21.19
C THR A 26 -3.42 -27.17 20.68
N LEU A 27 -2.59 -26.43 21.43
CA LEU A 27 -2.06 -25.14 21.00
C LEU A 27 -1.14 -25.28 19.78
N ARG A 28 -0.27 -26.29 19.76
CA ARG A 28 0.58 -26.57 18.60
C ARG A 28 -0.24 -26.94 17.37
N ARG A 29 -1.27 -27.78 17.53
CA ARG A 29 -2.16 -28.15 16.42
C ARG A 29 -2.88 -26.91 15.88
N ARG A 30 -3.45 -26.08 16.76
CA ARG A 30 -4.08 -24.80 16.37
C ARG A 30 -3.10 -23.84 15.70
N ALA A 31 -1.85 -23.78 16.16
CA ALA A 31 -0.83 -22.96 15.52
C ALA A 31 -0.53 -23.45 14.10
N LEU A 32 -0.37 -24.76 13.90
CA LEU A 32 -0.17 -25.37 12.58
C LEU A 32 -1.40 -25.18 11.68
N GLU A 33 -2.60 -25.39 12.20
CA GLU A 33 -3.87 -25.17 11.49
C GLU A 33 -4.06 -23.71 11.04
N ARG A 34 -3.48 -22.74 11.78
CA ARG A 34 -3.48 -21.32 11.41
C ARG A 34 -2.35 -20.95 10.45
N GLN A 35 -1.25 -21.69 10.47
CA GLN A 35 -0.09 -21.46 9.61
C GLN A 35 -0.40 -21.79 8.14
N THR A 36 -1.10 -22.90 7.88
CA THR A 36 -1.40 -23.33 6.50
C THR A 36 -2.32 -22.36 5.71
N PRO A 37 -3.36 -21.74 6.30
CA PRO A 37 -4.10 -20.65 5.66
C PRO A 37 -3.23 -19.42 5.37
N LEU A 38 -2.39 -19.00 6.31
CA LEU A 38 -1.53 -17.84 6.13
C LEU A 38 -0.49 -18.06 5.02
N GLU A 39 0.17 -19.22 4.99
CA GLU A 39 1.10 -19.60 3.93
C GLU A 39 0.44 -19.59 2.55
N ARG A 40 -0.81 -20.09 2.46
CA ARG A 40 -1.60 -20.02 1.23
C ARG A 40 -1.91 -18.58 0.81
N GLN A 41 -2.23 -17.71 1.75
CA GLN A 41 -2.46 -16.29 1.45
C GLN A 41 -1.16 -15.60 1.01
N ILE A 42 -0.03 -15.89 1.65
CA ILE A 42 1.29 -15.35 1.28
C ILE A 42 1.65 -15.75 -0.15
N ALA A 43 1.50 -17.04 -0.49
CA ALA A 43 1.73 -17.54 -1.84
C ALA A 43 0.86 -16.85 -2.91
N ARG A 44 -0.35 -16.39 -2.53
CA ARG A 44 -1.27 -15.65 -3.39
C ARG A 44 -1.05 -14.13 -3.39
N GLY A 45 -0.09 -13.63 -2.60
CA GLY A 45 0.32 -12.22 -2.58
C GLY A 45 -0.03 -11.42 -1.32
N ARG A 46 -0.35 -12.06 -0.19
CA ARG A 46 -0.29 -11.41 1.14
C ARG A 46 1.19 -11.18 1.51
N PRO A 47 1.56 -10.07 2.18
CA PRO A 47 2.94 -9.82 2.58
C PRO A 47 3.45 -10.90 3.54
N ASP A 48 4.66 -11.41 3.26
CA ASP A 48 5.50 -12.04 4.26
C ASP A 48 6.19 -10.96 5.10
N THR A 49 5.96 -10.95 6.41
CA THR A 49 6.53 -9.94 7.33
C THR A 49 8.01 -10.12 7.63
N GLU A 50 8.60 -11.26 7.23
CA GLU A 50 10.05 -11.45 7.36
C GLU A 50 10.83 -10.73 6.27
N LEU A 51 10.23 -10.53 5.10
CA LEU A 51 10.79 -9.75 4.00
C LEU A 51 10.49 -8.27 4.22
N ASN A 52 11.51 -7.42 4.22
CA ASN A 52 11.36 -6.00 4.52
C ASN A 52 12.25 -5.17 3.60
N TRP A 53 11.76 -4.00 3.19
CA TRP A 53 12.49 -3.06 2.34
C TRP A 53 13.80 -2.63 2.97
N CYS A 54 13.86 -2.42 4.29
CA CYS A 54 15.08 -2.04 4.99
C CYS A 54 16.13 -3.16 5.09
N GLY A 55 15.82 -4.40 4.68
CA GLY A 55 16.72 -5.55 4.76
C GLY A 55 16.89 -6.16 6.16
N LYS A 56 16.17 -5.64 7.18
CA LYS A 56 16.16 -6.20 8.52
C LYS A 56 14.96 -7.16 8.67
N PRO A 57 15.19 -8.46 8.94
CA PRO A 57 14.10 -9.39 9.19
C PRO A 57 13.24 -8.93 10.37
N SER A 58 11.92 -9.09 10.26
CA SER A 58 10.97 -8.71 11.30
C SER A 58 11.09 -7.24 11.78
N CYS A 59 11.39 -6.31 10.87
CA CYS A 59 11.50 -4.87 11.18
C CYS A 59 10.19 -4.33 11.78
N PRO A 60 10.15 -3.87 13.06
CA PRO A 60 8.89 -3.50 13.70
C PRO A 60 8.11 -2.36 12.99
N PRO A 61 8.76 -1.28 12.50
CA PRO A 61 8.09 -0.26 11.70
C PRO A 61 7.42 -0.81 10.43
N GLU A 62 8.10 -1.62 9.64
CA GLU A 62 7.52 -2.15 8.39
C GLU A 62 6.47 -3.22 8.66
N LYS A 63 6.71 -4.09 9.64
CA LYS A 63 5.72 -5.07 10.11
C LYS A 63 4.40 -4.43 10.49
N PHE A 64 4.43 -3.23 11.10
CA PHE A 64 3.24 -2.45 11.43
C PHE A 64 2.39 -2.06 10.21
N ILE A 65 2.92 -2.09 8.98
CA ILE A 65 2.15 -1.85 7.75
C ILE A 65 1.20 -3.02 7.46
N TYR A 66 1.63 -4.24 7.78
CA TYR A 66 0.99 -5.49 7.36
C TYR A 66 0.23 -6.23 8.46
N GLU A 67 0.50 -5.87 9.72
CA GLU A 67 -0.22 -6.39 10.89
C GLU A 67 -1.71 -6.02 10.87
N THR A 68 -2.51 -6.82 11.58
CA THR A 68 -3.95 -6.58 11.76
C THR A 68 -4.20 -5.18 12.34
N PRO A 69 -4.84 -4.27 11.60
CA PRO A 69 -5.08 -2.94 12.11
C PRO A 69 -6.24 -2.96 13.12
N MET A 70 -6.24 -2.00 14.06
CA MET A 70 -7.42 -1.79 14.90
C MET A 70 -8.65 -1.40 14.08
N HIS A 71 -8.46 -0.68 12.97
CA HIS A 71 -9.57 -0.20 12.17
C HIS A 71 -9.23 -0.26 10.68
N TYR A 72 -10.27 -0.46 9.87
CA TYR A 72 -10.15 -0.67 8.43
C TYR A 72 -11.35 -0.06 7.69
N PHE A 73 -11.12 0.49 6.51
CA PHE A 73 -12.20 0.98 5.65
C PHE A 73 -12.58 -0.05 4.58
N THR A 74 -13.85 -0.44 4.60
CA THR A 74 -14.49 -1.18 3.50
C THR A 74 -15.43 -0.25 2.74
N ASP A 75 -15.75 -0.60 1.50
CA ASP A 75 -16.69 0.17 0.72
C ASP A 75 -18.13 -0.09 1.14
N LYS A 76 -18.95 0.96 1.05
CA LYS A 76 -20.40 0.81 0.95
C LYS A 76 -20.77 0.42 -0.48
N ILE A 77 -21.95 -0.14 -0.66
CA ILE A 77 -22.48 -0.41 -2.00
C ILE A 77 -22.75 0.90 -2.74
N ILE A 78 -23.29 1.89 -2.02
CA ILE A 78 -23.74 3.18 -2.54
C ILE A 78 -23.17 4.31 -1.67
N SER A 79 -22.68 5.36 -2.33
CA SER A 79 -22.22 6.62 -1.74
C SER A 79 -23.40 7.45 -1.18
N LYS A 80 -23.09 8.53 -0.43
CA LYS A 80 -24.11 9.48 0.04
C LYS A 80 -24.89 10.12 -1.11
N ASN A 81 -24.27 10.20 -2.29
CA ASN A 81 -24.85 10.82 -3.49
C ASN A 81 -25.63 9.84 -4.37
N GLY A 82 -25.83 8.59 -3.94
CA GLY A 82 -26.59 7.58 -4.70
C GLY A 82 -25.79 6.86 -5.79
N LEU A 83 -24.50 7.17 -5.95
CA LEU A 83 -23.60 6.51 -6.91
C LEU A 83 -22.97 5.26 -6.32
N SER A 84 -22.78 4.22 -7.13
CA SER A 84 -22.06 3.01 -6.72
C SER A 84 -20.59 3.33 -6.40
N VAL A 85 -20.10 2.84 -5.27
CA VAL A 85 -18.72 3.15 -4.82
C VAL A 85 -17.67 2.52 -5.74
N ILE A 86 -17.96 1.34 -6.30
CA ILE A 86 -17.05 0.66 -7.23
C ILE A 86 -16.73 1.52 -8.46
N THR A 87 -17.65 2.41 -8.86
CA THR A 87 -17.46 3.34 -9.98
C THR A 87 -16.37 4.36 -9.68
N TYR A 88 -16.25 4.86 -8.43
CA TYR A 88 -15.19 5.80 -8.06
C TYR A 88 -13.80 5.18 -8.24
N HIS A 89 -13.63 3.92 -7.82
CA HIS A 89 -12.38 3.19 -8.00
C HIS A 89 -12.06 2.94 -9.47
N ARG A 90 -13.05 2.50 -10.25
CA ARG A 90 -12.88 2.23 -11.68
C ARG A 90 -12.55 3.48 -12.48
N ASP A 91 -13.26 4.58 -12.23
CA ASP A 91 -13.03 5.85 -12.92
C ASP A 91 -11.64 6.41 -12.59
N PHE A 92 -11.27 6.40 -11.30
CA PHE A 92 -9.94 6.78 -10.87
C PHE A 92 -8.86 5.95 -11.56
N VAL A 93 -8.95 4.61 -11.50
CA VAL A 93 -7.92 3.74 -12.08
C VAL A 93 -7.88 3.88 -13.60
N LYS A 94 -9.04 4.03 -14.27
CA LYS A 94 -9.09 4.30 -15.70
C LYS A 94 -8.33 5.58 -16.05
N SER A 95 -8.63 6.68 -15.39
CA SER A 95 -7.93 7.95 -15.61
C SER A 95 -6.44 7.83 -15.32
N MET A 96 -6.05 7.14 -14.24
CA MET A 96 -4.63 6.97 -13.93
C MET A 96 -3.90 6.11 -14.95
N VAL A 97 -4.51 5.03 -15.44
CA VAL A 97 -3.88 4.18 -16.46
C VAL A 97 -3.70 4.94 -17.77
N GLU A 98 -4.70 5.73 -18.17
CA GLU A 98 -4.64 6.56 -19.38
C GLU A 98 -3.58 7.66 -19.29
N ASN A 99 -3.33 8.22 -18.10
CA ASN A 99 -2.34 9.28 -17.90
C ASN A 99 -0.91 8.75 -17.67
N VAL A 100 -0.75 7.64 -16.94
CA VAL A 100 0.56 7.10 -16.57
C VAL A 100 1.12 6.16 -17.65
N PHE A 101 0.25 5.46 -18.39
CA PHE A 101 0.62 4.53 -19.44
C PHE A 101 -0.05 4.89 -20.77
N PRO A 102 0.27 6.07 -21.35
CA PRO A 102 -0.35 6.53 -22.59
C PRO A 102 -0.08 5.57 -23.78
N ASP A 103 1.02 4.83 -23.72
CA ASP A 103 1.44 3.90 -24.77
C ASP A 103 0.63 2.59 -24.79
N LEU A 104 -0.18 2.31 -23.76
CA LEU A 104 -1.09 1.16 -23.73
C LEU A 104 -2.33 1.41 -24.59
N ILE A 105 -2.18 1.24 -25.90
CA ILE A 105 -3.25 1.42 -26.90
C ILE A 105 -4.19 0.20 -26.92
N ASP A 106 -3.62 -1.00 -26.83
CA ASP A 106 -4.38 -2.24 -26.99
C ASP A 106 -5.31 -2.54 -25.82
N PHE A 107 -6.51 -3.03 -26.15
CA PHE A 107 -7.57 -3.28 -25.17
C PHE A 107 -7.16 -4.31 -24.11
N THR A 108 -6.53 -5.42 -24.51
CA THR A 108 -6.22 -6.54 -23.60
C THR A 108 -5.11 -6.16 -22.59
N PRO A 109 -3.94 -5.63 -23.00
CA PRO A 109 -2.93 -5.14 -22.06
C PRO A 109 -3.46 -4.02 -21.16
N LYS A 110 -4.26 -3.09 -21.71
CA LYS A 110 -4.88 -2.02 -20.93
C LYS A 110 -5.84 -2.57 -19.87
N ALA A 111 -6.68 -3.55 -20.21
CA ALA A 111 -7.59 -4.19 -19.27
C ALA A 111 -6.84 -4.95 -18.15
N ALA A 112 -5.76 -5.67 -18.50
CA ALA A 112 -4.90 -6.32 -17.52
C ALA A 112 -4.26 -5.29 -16.57
N LYS A 113 -3.77 -4.17 -17.11
CA LYS A 113 -3.18 -3.10 -16.31
C LYS A 113 -4.21 -2.45 -15.38
N LEU A 114 -5.42 -2.19 -15.86
CA LEU A 114 -6.52 -1.68 -15.04
C LEU A 114 -6.80 -2.60 -13.86
N LYS A 115 -6.89 -3.92 -14.09
CA LYS A 115 -7.11 -4.90 -13.02
C LYS A 115 -5.94 -4.93 -12.03
N ALA A 116 -4.70 -4.90 -12.51
CA ALA A 116 -3.52 -4.86 -11.66
C ALA A 116 -3.51 -3.61 -10.76
N ILE A 117 -3.77 -2.43 -11.32
CA ILE A 117 -3.80 -1.18 -10.57
C ILE A 117 -4.98 -1.14 -9.61
N LEU A 118 -6.16 -1.65 -9.99
CA LEU A 118 -7.29 -1.81 -9.08
C LEU A 118 -6.91 -2.70 -7.89
N SER A 119 -6.23 -3.83 -8.12
CA SER A 119 -5.80 -4.70 -7.02
C SER A 119 -4.87 -3.99 -6.02
N TYR A 120 -3.99 -3.10 -6.51
CA TYR A 120 -3.15 -2.28 -5.64
C TYR A 120 -3.96 -1.25 -4.87
N VAL A 121 -4.77 -0.45 -5.57
CA VAL A 121 -5.63 0.60 -4.97
C VAL A 121 -6.57 0.02 -3.92
N ASP A 122 -7.09 -1.17 -4.17
CA ASP A 122 -8.07 -1.82 -3.30
C ASP A 122 -7.43 -2.64 -2.17
N SER A 123 -6.11 -2.73 -2.13
CA SER A 123 -5.42 -3.65 -1.23
C SER A 123 -5.57 -3.28 0.25
N PRO A 124 -5.59 -4.29 1.15
CA PRO A 124 -5.77 -4.04 2.57
C PRO A 124 -4.75 -3.07 3.20
N PRO A 125 -3.43 -3.11 2.87
CA PRO A 125 -2.45 -2.16 3.38
C PRO A 125 -2.73 -0.71 2.96
N ILE A 126 -3.19 -0.49 1.72
CA ILE A 126 -3.48 0.84 1.18
C ILE A 126 -4.71 1.45 1.85
N ARG A 127 -5.79 0.68 1.98
CA ARG A 127 -7.00 1.09 2.73
C ARG A 127 -6.69 1.39 4.19
N THR A 128 -5.81 0.59 4.81
CA THR A 128 -5.35 0.80 6.18
C THR A 128 -4.51 2.07 6.32
N ALA A 129 -3.61 2.33 5.37
CA ALA A 129 -2.82 3.56 5.32
C ALA A 129 -3.71 4.80 5.23
N PHE A 130 -4.77 4.76 4.41
CA PHE A 130 -5.74 5.85 4.34
C PHE A 130 -6.50 6.05 5.65
N TRP A 131 -6.99 4.97 6.28
CA TRP A 131 -7.65 5.07 7.59
C TRP A 131 -6.75 5.74 8.63
N ARG A 132 -5.47 5.36 8.72
CA ARG A 132 -4.50 5.97 9.65
C ARG A 132 -4.36 7.47 9.42
N CYS A 133 -4.32 7.91 8.16
CA CYS A 133 -4.22 9.33 7.80
C CYS A 133 -5.48 10.11 8.23
N ARG A 134 -6.65 9.56 7.95
CA ARG A 134 -7.93 10.17 8.35
C ARG A 134 -8.05 10.23 9.87
N SER A 135 -7.70 9.14 10.57
CA SER A 135 -7.75 9.07 12.03
C SER A 135 -6.86 10.13 12.67
N TRP A 136 -5.63 10.32 12.16
CA TRP A 136 -4.76 11.39 12.65
C TRP A 136 -5.41 12.77 12.48
N CYS A 137 -6.00 13.05 11.31
CA CYS A 137 -6.65 14.34 11.06
C CYS A 137 -7.82 14.57 12.03
N PHE A 138 -8.60 13.52 12.29
CA PHE A 138 -9.71 13.57 13.22
C PHE A 138 -9.24 13.84 14.66
N ASP A 139 -8.26 13.07 15.15
CA ASP A 139 -7.72 13.17 16.51
C ASP A 139 -7.12 14.56 16.79
N ASN A 140 -6.48 15.16 15.78
CA ASN A 140 -5.87 16.48 15.89
C ASN A 140 -6.81 17.63 15.49
N ARG A 141 -8.11 17.34 15.29
CA ARG A 141 -9.14 18.31 14.86
C ARG A 141 -8.73 19.11 13.62
N TYR A 142 -7.92 18.51 12.75
CA TYR A 142 -7.45 19.13 11.53
C TYR A 142 -8.57 19.13 10.48
N LYS A 143 -9.03 20.33 10.11
CA LYS A 143 -10.08 20.52 9.10
C LYS A 143 -9.46 20.62 7.71
N LEU A 144 -9.23 19.47 7.08
CA LEU A 144 -8.70 19.42 5.72
C LEU A 144 -9.74 19.87 4.70
N THR A 145 -9.44 20.90 3.92
CA THR A 145 -10.23 21.29 2.75
C THR A 145 -9.69 20.66 1.46
N ARG A 146 -10.49 20.68 0.39
CA ARG A 146 -10.05 20.19 -0.95
C ARG A 146 -8.81 20.93 -1.47
N LYS A 147 -8.75 22.25 -1.25
CA LYS A 147 -7.62 23.08 -1.69
C LYS A 147 -6.36 22.77 -0.86
N ASP A 148 -6.52 22.65 0.46
CA ASP A 148 -5.39 22.34 1.36
C ASP A 148 -4.80 20.97 1.07
N LEU A 149 -5.64 19.99 0.76
CA LEU A 149 -5.22 18.63 0.39
C LEU A 149 -4.23 18.63 -0.78
N HIS A 150 -4.57 19.30 -1.89
CA HIS A 150 -3.71 19.35 -3.08
C HIS A 150 -2.40 20.06 -2.77
N HIS A 151 -2.50 21.24 -2.15
CA HIS A 151 -1.33 22.04 -1.82
C HIS A 151 -0.34 21.29 -0.90
N LYS A 152 -0.85 20.63 0.15
CA LYS A 152 -0.01 19.86 1.08
C LYS A 152 0.55 18.58 0.47
N LEU A 153 -0.13 17.96 -0.49
CA LEU A 153 0.44 16.84 -1.24
C LEU A 153 1.60 17.28 -2.13
N MET A 154 1.50 18.47 -2.76
CA MET A 154 2.60 19.03 -3.54
C MET A 154 3.80 19.40 -2.67
N GLU A 155 3.59 19.85 -1.43
CA GLU A 155 4.68 20.04 -0.45
C GLU A 155 5.32 18.71 0.01
N ALA A 156 4.53 17.63 0.10
CA ALA A 156 5.00 16.32 0.53
C ALA A 156 5.79 15.59 -0.57
N LYS A 157 5.41 15.75 -1.84
CA LYS A 157 5.96 15.01 -2.98
C LYS A 157 7.50 15.05 -3.05
N PRO A 158 8.20 16.20 -2.99
CA PRO A 158 9.66 16.24 -3.07
C PRO A 158 10.36 15.47 -1.94
N ILE A 159 9.81 15.51 -0.72
CA ILE A 159 10.36 14.80 0.44
C ILE A 159 10.15 13.29 0.27
N PHE A 160 8.98 12.88 -0.24
CA PHE A 160 8.71 11.50 -0.58
C PHE A 160 9.68 10.99 -1.67
N ASP A 161 9.91 11.81 -2.71
CA ASP A 161 10.76 11.45 -3.82
C ASP A 161 12.21 11.21 -3.37
N ASP A 162 12.76 12.13 -2.57
CA ASP A 162 14.08 11.99 -1.95
C ASP A 162 14.19 10.74 -1.07
N LEU A 163 13.19 10.53 -0.21
CA LEU A 163 13.23 9.49 0.82
C LEU A 163 13.10 8.08 0.23
N MET A 164 12.23 7.89 -0.77
CA MET A 164 11.89 6.57 -1.29
C MET A 164 12.64 6.20 -2.56
N PHE A 165 13.11 7.18 -3.35
CA PHE A 165 13.84 6.91 -4.59
C PHE A 165 15.29 7.37 -4.56
N GLY A 166 15.73 8.16 -3.57
CA GLY A 166 17.15 8.43 -3.38
C GLY A 166 17.96 7.18 -2.97
N PRO A 167 19.31 7.26 -2.96
CA PRO A 167 20.19 6.24 -2.39
C PRO A 167 19.68 5.71 -1.05
N LYS A 168 19.61 4.38 -0.92
CA LYS A 168 19.12 3.73 0.30
C LYS A 168 20.21 3.77 1.39
N THR A 169 20.21 4.82 2.20
CA THR A 169 21.11 4.99 3.35
C THR A 169 20.39 4.65 4.68
N ASP A 170 21.15 4.29 5.71
CA ASP A 170 20.61 4.03 7.05
C ASP A 170 19.83 5.23 7.62
N GLU A 171 20.28 6.45 7.32
CA GLU A 171 19.59 7.68 7.73
C GLU A 171 18.22 7.81 7.08
N ARG A 172 18.12 7.56 5.77
CA ARG A 172 16.82 7.58 5.05
C ARG A 172 15.90 6.45 5.51
N ILE A 173 16.43 5.25 5.75
CA ILE A 173 15.66 4.15 6.33
C ILE A 173 15.09 4.57 7.69
N LEU A 174 15.91 5.16 8.56
CA LEU A 174 15.47 5.63 9.87
C LEU A 174 14.39 6.72 9.75
N LYS A 175 14.55 7.67 8.82
CA LYS A 175 13.55 8.71 8.54
C LYS A 175 12.22 8.09 8.07
N ALA A 176 12.26 7.13 7.14
CA ALA A 176 11.07 6.42 6.68
C ALA A 176 10.38 5.66 7.83
N HIS A 177 11.14 4.95 8.66
CA HIS A 177 10.61 4.28 9.85
C HIS A 177 9.92 5.23 10.82
N ASN A 178 10.49 6.42 11.05
CA ASN A 178 9.90 7.44 11.90
C ASN A 178 8.56 7.97 11.35
N TYR A 179 8.37 7.97 10.03
CA TYR A 179 7.06 8.28 9.44
C TYR A 179 6.07 7.12 9.57
N ILE A 180 6.51 5.86 9.45
CA ILE A 180 5.61 4.70 9.51
C ILE A 180 5.10 4.46 10.93
N SER A 181 6.00 4.48 11.90
CA SER A 181 5.73 4.24 13.32
C SER A 181 6.46 5.29 14.16
N PRO A 182 5.92 6.52 14.27
CA PRO A 182 6.58 7.60 14.99
C PRO A 182 6.69 7.27 16.47
N LEU A 183 7.90 7.40 17.01
CA LEU A 183 8.18 7.19 18.44
C LEU A 183 7.32 8.09 19.35
N THR A 184 6.95 9.28 18.86
CA THR A 184 6.02 10.18 19.56
C THR A 184 5.03 10.78 18.58
N LYS A 185 3.74 10.88 18.98
CA LYS A 185 2.70 11.54 18.17
C LYS A 185 3.03 13.01 17.86
N ARG A 186 3.88 13.65 18.68
CA ARG A 186 4.36 15.03 18.49
C ARG A 186 5.33 15.20 17.31
N ALA A 187 5.87 14.11 16.77
CA ALA A 187 6.76 14.16 15.60
C ALA A 187 6.01 14.43 14.29
N ILE A 188 4.67 14.38 14.29
CA ILE A 188 3.85 14.64 13.11
C ILE A 188 3.38 16.10 13.18
N ASN A 189 3.91 16.95 12.31
CA ASN A 189 3.63 18.37 12.27
C ASN A 189 2.73 18.73 11.07
N GLY A 190 1.43 18.52 11.26
CA GLY A 190 0.41 18.88 10.27
C GLY A 190 0.22 17.84 9.15
N PHE A 191 -0.63 18.19 8.19
CA PHE A 191 -1.09 17.25 7.17
C PHE A 191 -0.01 16.80 6.19
N LYS A 192 1.02 17.63 5.93
CA LYS A 192 2.15 17.26 5.05
C LYS A 192 2.82 15.96 5.54
N ASP A 193 3.10 15.87 6.83
CA ASP A 193 3.73 14.67 7.40
C ASP A 193 2.78 13.47 7.35
N VAL A 194 1.48 13.69 7.53
CA VAL A 194 0.46 12.63 7.39
C VAL A 194 0.40 12.11 5.97
N ALA A 195 0.44 13.00 4.97
CA ALA A 195 0.51 12.64 3.57
C ALA A 195 1.78 11.81 3.29
N LEU A 196 2.94 12.22 3.83
CA LEU A 196 4.16 11.42 3.75
C LEU A 196 3.99 10.01 4.33
N GLN A 197 3.31 9.85 5.48
CA GLN A 197 3.05 8.51 6.02
C GLN A 197 2.23 7.65 5.07
N PHE A 198 1.22 8.24 4.40
CA PHE A 198 0.45 7.51 3.40
C PHE A 198 1.34 7.06 2.25
N LEU A 199 2.07 8.00 1.64
CA LEU A 199 2.91 7.76 0.47
C LEU A 199 3.99 6.71 0.77
N ILE A 200 4.67 6.81 1.90
CA ILE A 200 5.70 5.85 2.32
C ILE A 200 5.10 4.46 2.51
N ARG A 201 3.98 4.32 3.22
CA ARG A 201 3.34 3.00 3.42
C ARG A 201 2.85 2.40 2.11
N ALA A 202 2.32 3.24 1.22
CA ALA A 202 1.86 2.83 -0.09
C ALA A 202 3.03 2.33 -0.94
N GLU A 203 4.14 3.06 -0.96
CA GLU A 203 5.33 2.68 -1.71
C GLU A 203 6.03 1.43 -1.18
N LEU A 204 6.13 1.29 0.14
CA LEU A 204 6.66 0.08 0.75
C LEU A 204 5.81 -1.14 0.41
N TRP A 205 4.48 -0.99 0.39
CA TRP A 205 3.61 -2.06 -0.07
C TRP A 205 3.79 -2.37 -1.56
N ARG A 206 3.88 -1.34 -2.42
CA ARG A 206 4.10 -1.51 -3.86
C ARG A 206 5.39 -2.28 -4.15
N ARG A 207 6.45 -2.01 -3.37
CA ARG A 207 7.77 -2.66 -3.48
C ARG A 207 7.89 -3.96 -2.71
N HIS A 208 6.90 -4.32 -1.91
CA HIS A 208 6.95 -5.57 -1.13
C HIS A 208 6.99 -6.74 -2.10
N GLU A 209 8.00 -7.59 -1.96
CA GLU A 209 8.27 -8.73 -2.86
C GLU A 209 7.18 -9.79 -2.72
N THR A 210 6.07 -9.57 -3.43
CA THR A 210 4.98 -10.51 -3.61
C THR A 210 4.91 -10.92 -5.08
N CYS A 211 4.21 -12.02 -5.36
CA CYS A 211 3.89 -12.45 -6.73
C CYS A 211 3.04 -11.45 -7.55
N ARG A 212 2.66 -10.29 -6.97
CA ARG A 212 1.86 -9.24 -7.60
C ARG A 212 2.65 -7.95 -7.85
N SER A 213 3.77 -7.77 -7.17
CA SER A 213 4.57 -6.54 -7.18
C SER A 213 4.95 -6.10 -8.59
N ALA A 214 5.34 -7.05 -9.45
CA ALA A 214 5.68 -6.81 -10.85
C ALA A 214 4.55 -6.12 -11.64
N ALA A 215 3.29 -6.53 -11.41
CA ALA A 215 2.12 -5.96 -12.09
C ALA A 215 1.83 -4.51 -11.67
N TRP A 216 2.31 -4.10 -10.49
CA TRP A 216 2.15 -2.75 -9.93
C TRP A 216 3.27 -1.78 -10.32
N THR A 217 4.10 -2.13 -11.30
CA THR A 217 5.13 -1.23 -11.83
C THR A 217 4.47 -0.02 -12.52
N MET A 218 4.79 1.20 -12.08
CA MET A 218 4.18 2.45 -12.56
C MET A 218 5.14 3.35 -13.37
N GLY A 219 6.27 2.79 -13.80
CA GLY A 219 7.28 3.52 -14.55
C GLY A 219 8.21 4.31 -13.64
N THR A 220 8.41 5.60 -13.93
CA THR A 220 9.38 6.46 -13.26
C THR A 220 9.00 6.79 -11.81
N PRO A 221 9.96 7.19 -10.96
CA PRO A 221 9.68 7.72 -9.62
C PRO A 221 8.61 8.82 -9.61
N GLU A 222 8.66 9.73 -10.58
CA GLU A 222 7.70 10.81 -10.70
C GLU A 222 6.27 10.29 -10.97
N GLN A 223 6.12 9.31 -11.85
CA GLN A 223 4.84 8.68 -12.15
C GLN A 223 4.27 7.97 -10.91
N VAL A 224 5.10 7.29 -10.14
CA VAL A 224 4.70 6.67 -8.87
C VAL A 224 4.21 7.72 -7.87
N ALA A 225 4.96 8.80 -7.69
CA ALA A 225 4.59 9.88 -6.78
C ALA A 225 3.30 10.58 -7.21
N GLN A 226 3.13 10.86 -8.50
CA GLN A 226 1.89 11.40 -9.06
C GLN A 226 0.72 10.44 -8.84
N PHE A 227 0.91 9.15 -9.06
CA PHE A 227 -0.12 8.14 -8.84
C PHE A 227 -0.55 8.07 -7.37
N GLN A 228 0.39 7.99 -6.44
CA GLN A 228 0.09 7.82 -5.02
C GLN A 228 -0.51 9.08 -4.39
N THR A 229 -0.09 10.27 -4.83
CA THR A 229 -0.72 11.54 -4.43
C THR A 229 -2.15 11.64 -4.96
N ALA A 230 -2.38 11.28 -6.23
CA ALA A 230 -3.72 11.22 -6.82
C ALA A 230 -4.61 10.19 -6.11
N LEU A 231 -4.06 9.04 -5.70
CA LEU A 231 -4.75 8.02 -4.93
C LEU A 231 -5.20 8.54 -3.56
N LEU A 232 -4.32 9.22 -2.82
CA LEU A 232 -4.69 9.84 -1.55
C LEU A 232 -5.78 10.90 -1.75
N CYS A 233 -5.68 11.71 -2.80
CA CYS A 233 -6.73 12.65 -3.19
C CYS A 233 -8.07 11.95 -3.42
N ASN A 234 -8.08 10.89 -4.25
CA ASN A 234 -9.27 10.12 -4.57
C ASN A 234 -9.93 9.56 -3.30
N TYR A 235 -9.14 9.01 -2.38
CA TYR A 235 -9.68 8.51 -1.12
C TYR A 235 -10.29 9.58 -0.23
N TRP A 236 -9.70 10.77 -0.15
CA TRP A 236 -10.32 11.89 0.56
C TRP A 236 -11.64 12.32 -0.08
N TYR A 237 -11.72 12.33 -1.42
CA TYR A 237 -12.97 12.59 -2.13
C TYR A 237 -14.03 11.55 -1.83
N MET A 238 -13.69 10.26 -1.93
CA MET A 238 -14.58 9.16 -1.58
C MET A 238 -15.04 9.22 -0.12
N TRP A 239 -14.16 9.63 0.79
CA TRP A 239 -14.52 9.85 2.19
C TRP A 239 -15.56 10.96 2.35
N TRP A 240 -15.35 12.12 1.72
CA TRP A 240 -16.31 13.23 1.76
C TRP A 240 -17.66 12.88 1.13
N ASP A 241 -17.66 12.02 0.10
CA ASP A 241 -18.87 11.49 -0.54
C ASP A 241 -19.48 10.28 0.21
N GLY A 242 -18.94 9.93 1.37
CA GLY A 242 -19.49 8.93 2.27
C GLY A 242 -19.39 7.49 1.76
N CYS A 243 -18.39 7.20 0.92
CA CYS A 243 -18.19 5.90 0.28
C CYS A 243 -17.72 4.79 1.23
N PHE A 244 -17.14 5.13 2.38
CA PHE A 244 -16.56 4.15 3.30
C PHE A 244 -17.46 3.80 4.48
N ARG A 245 -17.32 2.55 4.94
CA ARG A 245 -17.75 2.04 6.23
C ARG A 245 -16.52 1.60 7.02
N GLU A 246 -16.49 1.93 8.30
CA GLU A 246 -15.42 1.55 9.21
C GLU A 246 -15.71 0.17 9.83
N MET A 247 -14.68 -0.66 9.93
CA MET A 247 -14.68 -1.97 10.59
C MET A 247 -13.52 -2.07 11.58
N ASN A 248 -13.58 -3.02 12.51
CA ASN A 248 -12.53 -3.26 13.50
C ASN A 248 -12.03 -4.73 13.44
N PRO A 249 -11.09 -5.03 12.51
CA PRO A 249 -10.64 -6.39 12.28
C PRO A 249 -9.81 -6.98 13.42
N TYR A 250 -9.27 -6.14 14.31
CA TYR A 250 -8.53 -6.58 15.49
C TYR A 250 -9.43 -7.27 16.52
N PHE A 251 -10.64 -6.74 16.77
CA PHE A 251 -11.56 -7.33 17.75
C PHE A 251 -12.45 -8.42 17.16
N ASP A 252 -12.88 -8.30 15.90
CA ASP A 252 -13.80 -9.27 15.28
C ASP A 252 -13.07 -10.44 14.60
N GLY A 253 -11.73 -10.39 14.51
CA GLY A 253 -10.91 -11.44 13.89
C GLY A 253 -11.08 -11.56 12.37
N SER A 254 -11.65 -10.53 11.70
CA SER A 254 -11.98 -10.60 10.27
C SER A 254 -10.82 -10.30 9.33
N TRP A 255 -9.60 -10.04 9.84
CA TRP A 255 -8.46 -9.66 8.99
C TRP A 255 -8.10 -10.72 7.95
N ASP A 256 -8.04 -11.99 8.35
CA ASP A 256 -7.73 -13.08 7.41
C ASP A 256 -8.81 -13.21 6.33
N ARG A 257 -10.08 -12.97 6.68
CA ARG A 257 -11.20 -12.94 5.72
C ARG A 257 -11.12 -11.75 4.77
N ILE A 258 -10.70 -10.58 5.25
CA ILE A 258 -10.48 -9.40 4.41
C ILE A 258 -9.39 -9.70 3.36
N TRP A 259 -8.31 -10.37 3.78
CA TRP A 259 -7.29 -10.85 2.85
C TRP A 259 -7.83 -11.85 1.85
N ASP A 260 -8.55 -12.88 2.30
CA ASP A 260 -9.15 -13.87 1.39
C ASP A 260 -10.08 -13.21 0.36
N GLN A 261 -10.95 -12.29 0.80
CA GLN A 261 -11.85 -11.56 -0.10
C GLN A 261 -11.08 -10.79 -1.17
N TRP A 262 -10.03 -10.05 -0.80
CA TRP A 262 -9.20 -9.32 -1.75
C TRP A 262 -8.44 -10.28 -2.69
N LEU A 263 -7.90 -11.38 -2.17
CA LEU A 263 -7.18 -12.38 -2.96
C LEU A 263 -8.09 -13.11 -3.95
N ASP A 264 -9.37 -13.30 -3.61
CA ASP A 264 -10.39 -13.92 -4.45
C ASP A 264 -10.93 -12.94 -5.51
N GLU A 265 -11.09 -11.67 -5.15
CA GLU A 265 -11.51 -10.61 -6.09
C GLU A 265 -10.45 -10.33 -7.16
N TYR A 266 -9.18 -10.40 -6.79
CA TYR A 266 -8.05 -10.20 -7.68
C TYR A 266 -7.18 -11.45 -7.78
N PRO A 267 -7.57 -12.52 -8.49
CA PRO A 267 -6.71 -13.69 -8.64
C PRO A 267 -5.43 -13.36 -9.42
N VAL A 268 -4.31 -13.97 -9.03
CA VAL A 268 -3.05 -13.91 -9.80
C VAL A 268 -3.25 -14.71 -11.07
N SER A 269 -3.16 -14.08 -12.24
CA SER A 269 -3.25 -14.77 -13.52
C SER A 269 -1.93 -15.50 -13.78
N GLU A 270 -1.96 -16.80 -14.04
CA GLU A 270 -0.78 -17.65 -14.37
C GLU A 270 -0.02 -17.23 -15.65
N ARG A 271 -0.48 -16.18 -16.35
CA ARG A 271 0.01 -15.78 -17.68
C ARG A 271 0.96 -14.60 -17.70
N HIS A 272 1.34 -14.02 -16.57
CA HIS A 272 2.21 -12.84 -16.57
C HIS A 272 3.72 -13.14 -16.61
N ASP A 273 4.12 -14.41 -16.64
CA ASP A 273 5.53 -14.82 -16.62
C ASP A 273 6.09 -15.24 -18.00
N ALA A 274 5.33 -15.07 -19.09
CA ALA A 274 5.82 -15.45 -20.43
C ALA A 274 5.28 -14.51 -21.52
N GLY A 275 6.08 -13.53 -21.93
CA GLY A 275 6.06 -13.12 -23.34
C GLY A 275 5.93 -11.64 -23.72
N ASP A 276 5.94 -10.67 -22.80
CA ASP A 276 6.05 -9.24 -23.16
C ASP A 276 7.29 -8.60 -22.50
N ASP A 277 8.41 -9.32 -22.53
CA ASP A 277 9.74 -8.76 -22.35
C ASP A 277 10.18 -8.13 -23.67
N ASP A 278 9.62 -6.96 -23.97
CA ASP A 278 10.16 -6.09 -25.01
C ASP A 278 11.40 -5.35 -24.46
N GLY A 279 12.43 -6.13 -24.11
CA GLY A 279 13.84 -5.75 -23.98
C GLY A 279 14.19 -4.56 -23.09
N ARG A 280 13.26 -4.03 -22.31
CA ARG A 280 13.49 -3.01 -21.28
C ARG A 280 13.25 -3.63 -19.93
N VAL A 281 14.13 -4.58 -19.60
CA VAL A 281 14.41 -4.96 -18.22
C VAL A 281 14.82 -3.67 -17.51
N LEU A 282 13.85 -3.00 -16.89
CA LEU A 282 14.10 -1.95 -15.91
C LEU A 282 14.77 -2.65 -14.74
N ILE A 283 16.11 -2.65 -14.76
CA ILE A 283 16.94 -3.05 -13.65
C ILE A 283 16.38 -2.32 -12.43
N VAL A 284 15.82 -3.09 -11.50
CA VAL A 284 15.33 -2.56 -10.24
C VAL A 284 16.55 -1.95 -9.57
N ARG A 285 16.45 -0.67 -9.20
CA ARG A 285 17.48 0.18 -8.58
C ARG A 285 18.17 -0.40 -7.34
N GLN A 286 17.76 -1.60 -6.88
CA GLN A 286 18.39 -2.38 -5.81
C GLN A 286 19.59 -3.20 -6.29
N GLU A 287 19.75 -3.46 -7.60
CA GLU A 287 20.84 -4.30 -8.14
C GLU A 287 22.07 -3.50 -8.61
N LEU A 288 22.03 -2.17 -8.55
CA LEU A 288 23.18 -1.33 -8.84
C LEU A 288 23.75 -0.78 -7.54
N GLU A 289 24.89 -1.33 -7.11
CA GLU A 289 25.85 -0.69 -6.20
C GLU A 289 26.46 0.55 -6.88
N ALA A 290 25.63 1.44 -7.43
CA ALA A 290 26.09 2.61 -8.15
C ALA A 290 26.53 3.70 -7.18
N THR A 291 27.67 4.32 -7.51
CA THR A 291 28.23 5.43 -6.74
C THR A 291 27.40 6.71 -6.92
N GLU A 292 27.56 7.68 -6.01
CA GLU A 292 26.79 8.94 -6.00
C GLU A 292 26.89 9.69 -7.34
N GLU A 293 28.06 9.63 -7.98
CA GLU A 293 28.37 10.26 -9.27
C GLU A 293 27.67 9.58 -10.46
N GLU A 294 27.56 8.25 -10.45
CA GLU A 294 26.84 7.48 -11.49
C GLU A 294 25.32 7.70 -11.43
N LEU A 295 24.79 7.99 -10.24
CA LEU A 295 23.38 8.35 -10.01
C LEU A 295 23.04 9.76 -10.53
N PHE A 296 24.00 10.68 -10.54
CA PHE A 296 23.82 12.03 -11.09
C PHE A 296 23.82 12.05 -12.62
N GLU A 297 24.58 11.17 -13.30
CA GLU A 297 24.55 11.06 -14.76
C GLU A 297 23.25 10.45 -15.31
N HIS A 298 22.61 9.55 -14.57
CA HIS A 298 21.34 8.93 -14.98
C HIS A 298 20.11 9.78 -14.66
N VAL A 299 20.20 10.65 -13.65
CA VAL A 299 19.15 11.61 -13.30
C VAL A 299 19.50 12.93 -13.98
N GLY A 300 19.21 13.01 -15.28
CA GLY A 300 19.29 14.26 -16.02
C GLY A 300 18.63 15.39 -15.24
N TYR A 301 19.41 16.41 -14.93
CA TYR A 301 18.94 17.68 -14.42
C TYR A 301 17.88 18.24 -15.37
N LEU A 302 16.63 18.35 -14.93
CA LEU A 302 15.64 19.24 -15.53
C LEU A 302 14.86 19.95 -14.42
N GLY A 303 15.33 21.14 -14.08
CA GLY A 303 14.44 22.18 -13.59
C GLY A 303 13.43 22.58 -14.65
N GLY A 304 12.24 23.00 -14.22
CA GLY A 304 11.32 23.80 -15.03
C GLY A 304 10.09 23.07 -15.59
N LEU A 305 8.95 23.34 -14.95
CA LEU A 305 7.62 23.57 -15.52
C LEU A 305 6.95 22.47 -16.40
N GLY A 306 5.85 21.92 -15.90
CA GLY A 306 4.78 21.29 -16.69
C GLY A 306 3.49 21.18 -15.86
N GLN A 307 2.43 21.87 -16.28
CA GLN A 307 1.29 22.30 -15.48
C GLN A 307 0.29 21.20 -15.06
N VAL A 308 -0.22 21.31 -13.82
CA VAL A 308 -1.52 20.76 -13.43
C VAL A 308 -2.60 21.69 -13.97
N ASN A 309 -3.25 21.31 -15.07
CA ASN A 309 -4.34 22.10 -15.64
C ASN A 309 -5.68 21.76 -14.95
N ASP A 310 -6.35 22.79 -14.45
CA ASP A 310 -7.63 22.82 -13.70
C ASP A 310 -8.89 22.34 -14.47
N VAL A 311 -8.77 21.48 -15.48
CA VAL A 311 -9.85 21.26 -16.46
C VAL A 311 -10.74 20.04 -16.19
N HIS A 312 -10.39 19.15 -15.26
CA HIS A 312 -11.28 18.00 -14.99
C HIS A 312 -12.42 18.34 -14.02
N LYS A 313 -13.56 18.75 -14.57
CA LYS A 313 -14.86 18.68 -13.90
C LYS A 313 -15.57 17.40 -14.37
N PRO A 314 -16.03 16.52 -13.47
CA PRO A 314 -16.78 15.33 -13.88
C PRO A 314 -18.07 15.73 -14.59
N VAL A 315 -18.32 15.09 -15.73
CA VAL A 315 -19.57 15.21 -16.50
C VAL A 315 -20.70 14.61 -15.65
N ARG A 316 -21.70 15.42 -15.32
CA ARG A 316 -22.94 14.96 -14.70
C ARG A 316 -23.88 14.45 -15.79
N ASP A 317 -23.89 13.15 -16.03
CA ASP A 317 -25.01 12.56 -16.77
C ASP A 317 -26.24 12.59 -15.87
N ARG A 318 -27.14 13.54 -16.15
CA ARG A 318 -28.49 13.52 -15.61
C ARG A 318 -29.29 12.47 -16.40
N PRO A 319 -29.98 11.52 -15.76
CA PRO A 319 -30.95 10.72 -16.47
C PRO A 319 -32.08 11.63 -16.98
N ALA A 320 -32.40 11.47 -18.26
CA ALA A 320 -33.53 12.15 -18.88
C ALA A 320 -34.81 11.79 -18.12
N ARG A 321 -35.55 12.81 -17.70
CA ARG A 321 -36.91 12.65 -17.16
C ARG A 321 -37.78 12.02 -18.26
N ARG A 322 -38.43 10.91 -17.93
CA ARG A 322 -39.74 10.55 -18.48
C ARG A 322 -40.73 10.58 -17.34
#